data_AF-G9KNL9-F1
#
_entry.id   AF-G9KNL9-F1
#
_cell.length_a   1.000
_cell.length_b   1.000
_cell.length_c   1.000
_cell.angle_alpha   90.00
_cell.angle_beta   90.00
_cell.angle_gamma   90.00
#
_symmetry.space_group_name_H-M   'P 1'
#
loop_
_entity.id
_entity.type
_entity.pdbx_description
1 polymer ?
#
loop_
_entity_poly.entity_id
_entity_poly.type
_entity_poly.pdbx_seq_one_letter_code
_entity_poly.pdbx_strand_id
1 'polypeptide(L)'
;RGFQMKLGKVSRLIFPVTCQNASELSDFTLRVQVKGDQEAILTQFCVQTPQPPPKSAIKPSGQRRFLKKNEVGKIILSPFAATTKYPTFQDRPVSSLKFGKLLKTVVRQSKNHYLLEYKKGDAIALLSEEKIRLKGQLWTKEWYIGYHQGKVGLVHAKNVLVVGRARPSLFSGPELSTSVLLEQILRPCKFLTYIYASVRTLLMENISSWRSFADALGYGNLPLTFFCRAELDSEPERVASVLEKLKEDCNNTENKDRKSFQKELMMALLKMDCQGLVVRLIQDFVLLTTAVEVAQRWRELAEKLAKVSKQQMDAYESPHRDRNGVVDSEAMWKPAYDFLLTWSHQIGDSYRDVIQELHIGLDKMKNPITKRWKHLTGTLILVNSLDILRAAAFSPVDHDDFV
;
A
#
# COMPACT_ATOMS: atom_id res chain seq x y z
N ARG A 1 7.45 21.88 -16.70
CA ARG A 1 6.22 22.71 -16.69
C ARG A 1 5.45 22.34 -15.44
N GLY A 2 5.44 23.23 -14.46
CA GLY A 2 5.14 22.91 -13.05
C GLY A 2 3.67 22.65 -12.74
N PHE A 3 3.44 21.76 -11.78
CA PHE A 3 2.15 21.42 -11.20
C PHE A 3 1.44 22.66 -10.65
N GLN A 4 0.22 22.94 -11.12
CA GLN A 4 -0.68 23.91 -10.53
C GLN A 4 -1.64 23.13 -9.62
N MET A 5 -1.39 23.12 -8.30
CA MET A 5 -2.37 22.64 -7.32
C MET A 5 -3.57 23.59 -7.34
N LYS A 6 -4.78 23.09 -7.65
CA LYS A 6 -5.99 23.91 -7.81
C LYS A 6 -6.66 24.35 -6.50
N LEU A 7 -6.16 23.90 -5.33
CA LEU A 7 -6.81 24.16 -4.02
C LEU A 7 -5.82 24.56 -2.91
N GLY A 8 -4.55 24.81 -3.22
CA GLY A 8 -3.54 25.18 -2.22
C GLY A 8 -2.56 26.23 -2.75
N LYS A 9 -2.17 27.17 -1.89
CA LYS A 9 -1.12 28.15 -2.18
C LYS A 9 0.24 27.51 -1.86
N VAL A 10 1.10 27.40 -2.85
CA VAL A 10 2.48 26.93 -2.63
C VAL A 10 3.26 28.07 -1.97
N SER A 11 3.69 27.88 -0.72
CA SER A 11 4.64 28.77 -0.06
C SER A 11 6.06 28.29 -0.35
N ARG A 12 6.86 29.11 -1.04
CA ARG A 12 8.28 28.83 -1.29
C ARG A 12 9.11 29.59 -0.26
N LEU A 13 9.36 28.94 0.87
CA LEU A 13 10.23 29.46 1.91
C LEU A 13 11.67 29.02 1.62
N ILE A 14 12.57 29.98 1.51
CA ILE A 14 14.00 29.73 1.28
C ILE A 14 14.68 29.76 2.66
N PHE A 15 15.27 28.63 3.05
CA PHE A 15 16.07 28.51 4.27
C PHE A 15 17.55 28.49 3.90
N PRO A 16 18.29 29.60 4.07
CA PRO A 16 19.73 29.61 3.81
C PRO A 16 20.44 28.77 4.87
N VAL A 17 21.19 27.76 4.43
CA VAL A 17 22.09 26.98 5.29
C VAL A 17 23.51 27.39 4.92
N THR A 18 24.21 28.04 5.84
CA THR A 18 25.61 28.44 5.66
C THR A 18 26.51 27.52 6.47
N CYS A 19 27.58 27.06 5.84
CA CYS A 19 28.63 26.31 6.51
C CYS A 19 29.79 27.27 6.80
N GLN A 20 30.23 27.36 8.06
CA GLN A 20 31.37 28.21 8.43
C GLN A 20 32.71 27.56 8.05
N ASN A 21 32.78 26.22 7.98
CA ASN A 21 33.98 25.48 7.64
C ASN A 21 33.68 24.23 6.81
N ALA A 22 34.11 24.22 5.54
CA ALA A 22 33.81 23.13 4.59
C ALA A 22 34.41 21.76 4.98
N SER A 23 35.40 21.71 5.88
CA SER A 23 36.02 20.47 6.35
C SER A 23 35.27 19.79 7.51
N GLU A 24 34.27 20.43 8.11
CA GLU A 24 33.52 19.93 9.28
C GLU A 24 32.04 19.68 8.98
N LEU A 25 31.71 19.41 7.71
CA LEU A 25 30.33 19.24 7.28
C LEU A 25 29.77 17.90 7.79
N SER A 26 29.03 17.97 8.89
CA SER A 26 28.34 16.82 9.49
C SER A 26 26.96 16.63 8.89
N ASP A 27 26.48 15.38 8.89
CA ASP A 27 25.10 15.08 8.56
C ASP A 27 24.15 15.82 9.53
N PHE A 28 23.15 16.49 8.98
CA PHE A 28 22.14 17.21 9.73
C PHE A 28 20.74 16.81 9.26
N THR A 29 19.77 16.97 10.15
CA THR A 29 18.35 16.83 9.81
C THR A 29 17.68 18.17 10.07
N LEU A 30 17.25 18.83 8.99
CA LEU A 30 16.42 20.03 9.09
C LEU A 30 14.99 19.61 9.40
N ARG A 31 14.51 19.98 10.58
CA ARG A 31 13.12 19.77 10.99
C ARG A 31 12.31 21.05 10.76
N VAL A 32 11.30 20.98 9.91
CA VAL A 32 10.35 22.06 9.67
C VAL A 32 9.03 21.70 10.35
N GLN A 33 8.62 22.48 11.35
CA GLN A 33 7.35 22.28 12.05
C GLN A 33 6.38 23.38 11.65
N VAL A 34 5.16 22.99 11.28
CA VAL A 34 4.05 23.92 11.07
C VAL A 34 3.24 23.91 12.35
N LYS A 35 3.20 25.05 13.03
CA LYS A 35 2.39 25.25 14.23
C LYS A 35 1.14 26.05 13.91
N GLY A 36 0.05 25.72 14.57
CA GLY A 36 -1.19 26.51 14.53
C GLY A 36 -1.17 27.66 15.54
N ASP A 37 -2.27 28.39 15.59
CA ASP A 37 -2.40 29.62 16.40
C ASP A 37 -2.29 29.38 17.91
N GLN A 38 -2.43 28.13 18.36
CA GLN A 38 -2.25 27.71 19.76
C GLN A 38 -0.88 27.08 20.02
N GLU A 39 0.14 27.34 19.17
CA GLU A 39 1.48 26.73 19.23
C GLU A 39 1.50 25.19 19.08
N ALA A 40 0.35 24.56 18.85
CA ALA A 40 0.23 23.13 18.60
C ALA A 40 0.83 22.76 17.23
N ILE A 41 1.66 21.73 17.19
CA ILE A 41 2.29 21.25 15.96
C ILE A 41 1.24 20.56 15.10
N LEU A 42 0.89 21.19 13.97
CA LEU A 42 -0.07 20.66 12.99
C LEU A 42 0.57 19.61 12.09
N THR A 43 1.84 19.80 11.71
CA THR A 43 2.61 18.83 10.92
C THR A 43 4.12 19.07 11.05
N GLN A 44 4.93 18.06 10.74
CA GLN A 44 6.39 18.18 10.67
C GLN A 44 6.96 17.54 9.41
N PHE A 45 8.01 18.14 8.87
CA PHE A 45 8.80 17.63 7.78
C PHE A 45 10.26 17.50 8.25
N CYS A 46 10.91 16.40 7.89
CA CYS A 46 12.32 16.19 8.15
C CYS A 46 13.06 16.09 6.82
N VAL A 47 14.00 16.99 6.58
CA VAL A 47 14.89 16.95 5.41
C VAL A 47 16.27 16.58 5.93
N GLN A 48 16.75 15.40 5.55
CA GLN A 48 18.10 14.95 5.89
C GLN A 48 19.11 15.49 4.88
N THR A 49 20.37 15.63 5.30
CA THR A 49 21.48 15.97 4.39
C THR A 49 21.44 15.08 3.15
N PRO A 50 21.42 15.66 1.94
CA PRO A 50 21.45 14.88 0.71
C PRO A 50 22.69 14.00 0.69
N GLN A 51 22.54 12.72 0.35
CA GLN A 51 23.69 11.85 0.24
C GLN A 51 24.65 12.37 -0.84
N PRO A 52 25.97 12.32 -0.60
CA PRO A 52 26.95 12.76 -1.58
C PRO A 52 26.74 11.99 -2.90
N PRO A 53 26.94 12.64 -4.06
CA PRO A 53 26.80 11.97 -5.34
C PRO A 53 27.72 10.74 -5.38
N PRO A 54 27.23 9.57 -5.81
CA PRO A 54 27.98 8.33 -5.76
C PRO A 54 29.25 8.47 -6.60
N LYS A 55 30.41 8.39 -5.94
CA LYS A 55 31.70 8.32 -6.62
C LYS A 55 31.83 6.92 -7.23
N SER A 56 31.93 6.85 -8.56
CA SER A 56 32.26 5.68 -9.39
C SER A 56 31.13 4.69 -9.71
N ALA A 57 31.32 4.03 -10.85
CA ALA A 57 30.35 3.28 -11.64
C ALA A 57 29.47 2.31 -10.85
N ILE A 58 28.17 2.48 -11.04
CA ILE A 58 27.04 1.57 -10.86
C ILE A 58 27.48 0.13 -10.53
N LYS A 59 27.62 -0.14 -9.23
CA LYS A 59 27.22 -1.42 -8.65
C LYS A 59 25.84 -1.18 -8.05
N PRO A 60 24.79 -1.92 -8.45
CA PRO A 60 23.47 -1.71 -7.89
C PRO A 60 23.52 -2.05 -6.40
N SER A 61 23.32 -1.05 -5.54
CA SER A 61 23.11 -1.24 -4.09
C SER A 61 21.69 -1.71 -3.77
N GLY A 62 21.08 -2.47 -4.69
CA GLY A 62 20.04 -3.40 -4.31
C GLY A 62 20.72 -4.50 -3.50
N GLN A 63 20.82 -4.33 -2.18
CA GLN A 63 21.20 -5.41 -1.29
C GLN A 63 20.32 -6.62 -1.62
N ARG A 64 20.93 -7.65 -2.20
CA ARG A 64 20.34 -8.98 -2.34
C ARG A 64 20.06 -9.47 -0.92
N ARG A 65 18.83 -9.27 -0.43
CA ARG A 65 18.39 -9.58 0.95
C ARG A 65 18.44 -11.08 1.32
N PHE A 66 19.00 -11.93 0.46
CA PHE A 66 19.08 -13.39 0.63
C PHE A 66 20.51 -13.92 0.89
N LEU A 67 21.50 -13.06 1.10
CA LEU A 67 22.82 -13.48 1.57
C LEU A 67 22.99 -13.06 3.04
N LYS A 68 23.16 -14.06 3.91
CA LYS A 68 23.55 -13.95 5.33
C LYS A 68 24.46 -12.74 5.54
N LYS A 69 24.06 -11.83 6.41
CA LYS A 69 25.00 -10.91 7.04
C LYS A 69 24.89 -11.05 8.55
N ASN A 70 25.89 -11.73 9.11
CA ASN A 70 26.27 -11.60 10.49
C ASN A 70 26.74 -10.16 10.74
N GLU A 71 26.37 -9.68 11.92
CA GLU A 71 26.96 -8.61 12.72
C GLU A 71 26.74 -7.13 12.34
N VAL A 72 25.93 -6.53 13.21
CA VAL A 72 26.19 -5.32 14.02
C VAL A 72 26.50 -4.01 13.26
N GLY A 73 25.45 -3.20 13.18
CA GLY A 73 25.52 -1.75 13.29
C GLY A 73 24.29 -1.30 14.05
N LYS A 74 24.39 -1.23 15.39
CA LYS A 74 23.32 -0.73 16.27
C LYS A 74 23.04 0.73 15.90
N ILE A 75 21.94 1.00 15.20
CA ILE A 75 21.31 2.32 15.24
C ILE A 75 20.45 2.31 16.50
N ILE A 76 21.03 2.70 17.63
CA ILE A 76 20.26 3.00 18.83
C ILE A 76 19.56 4.32 18.55
N LEU A 77 18.30 4.25 18.10
CA LEU A 77 17.39 5.38 18.25
C LEU A 77 17.34 5.70 19.74
N SER A 78 17.59 6.97 20.09
CA SER A 78 17.62 7.43 21.48
C SER A 78 16.41 6.92 22.28
N PRO A 79 16.59 6.42 23.52
CA PRO A 79 15.51 5.83 24.33
C PRO A 79 14.38 6.81 24.72
N PHE A 80 14.52 8.10 24.40
CA PHE A 80 13.51 9.14 24.68
C PHE A 80 12.34 9.20 23.67
N ALA A 81 12.28 8.32 22.69
CA ALA A 81 11.16 8.24 21.74
C ALA A 81 10.06 7.22 22.13
N ALA A 82 10.08 6.70 23.37
CA ALA A 82 9.22 5.60 23.81
C ALA A 82 7.84 6.03 24.36
N THR A 83 7.17 6.99 23.70
CA THR A 83 5.73 7.23 23.93
C THR A 83 5.00 7.54 22.63
N THR A 84 5.27 6.79 21.54
CA THR A 84 4.41 6.87 20.35
C THR A 84 3.08 6.20 20.66
N LYS A 85 2.09 6.98 21.10
CA LYS A 85 0.71 6.52 21.19
C LYS A 85 0.15 6.44 19.77
N TYR A 86 -0.18 5.23 19.33
CA TYR A 86 -0.91 5.04 18.08
C TYR A 86 -2.32 5.62 18.21
N PRO A 87 -2.84 6.32 17.18
CA PRO A 87 -4.22 6.76 17.19
C PRO A 87 -5.15 5.53 17.17
N THR A 88 -6.34 5.68 17.76
CA THR A 88 -7.32 4.59 17.82
C THR A 88 -8.27 4.67 16.64
N PHE A 89 -8.42 3.56 15.92
CA PHE A 89 -9.40 3.45 14.84
C PHE A 89 -10.82 3.61 15.38
N GLN A 90 -11.59 4.52 14.77
CA GLN A 90 -13.00 4.71 15.10
C GLN A 90 -13.90 4.15 14.00
N ASP A 91 -14.86 3.31 14.39
CA ASP A 91 -15.93 2.89 13.48
C ASP A 91 -17.01 3.98 13.41
N ARG A 92 -17.12 4.63 12.25
CA ARG A 92 -18.07 5.72 12.03
C ARG A 92 -18.42 5.84 10.55
N PRO A 93 -19.49 6.56 10.19
CA PRO A 93 -19.83 6.82 8.81
C PRO A 93 -18.68 7.51 8.06
N VAL A 94 -18.44 7.11 6.81
CA VAL A 94 -17.48 7.77 5.94
C VAL A 94 -18.08 9.10 5.46
N SER A 95 -17.65 10.19 6.08
CA SER A 95 -18.10 11.55 5.74
C SER A 95 -17.38 12.09 4.49
N SER A 96 -17.83 13.24 3.98
CA SER A 96 -17.22 13.95 2.82
C SER A 96 -17.25 13.21 1.47
N LEU A 97 -18.11 12.21 1.31
CA LEU A 97 -18.33 11.54 0.04
C LEU A 97 -18.95 12.50 -0.99
N LYS A 98 -18.53 12.34 -2.25
CA LYS A 98 -19.25 12.95 -3.38
C LYS A 98 -20.25 11.95 -3.94
N PHE A 99 -21.38 12.44 -4.40
CA PHE A 99 -22.43 11.63 -4.97
C PHE A 99 -22.55 11.84 -6.47
N GLY A 100 -22.90 10.77 -7.16
CA GLY A 100 -23.19 10.77 -8.58
C GLY A 100 -24.50 10.09 -8.89
N LYS A 101 -25.06 10.40 -10.07
CA LYS A 101 -26.21 9.73 -10.66
C LYS A 101 -25.76 8.82 -11.80
N LEU A 102 -26.26 7.59 -11.81
CA LEU A 102 -25.87 6.60 -12.81
C LEU A 102 -26.67 6.79 -14.10
N LEU A 103 -25.97 6.95 -15.21
CA LEU A 103 -26.56 7.29 -16.51
C LEU A 103 -27.02 6.07 -17.31
N LYS A 104 -26.57 4.87 -16.93
CA LYS A 104 -26.87 3.62 -17.63
C LYS A 104 -27.10 2.49 -16.64
N THR A 105 -27.88 1.50 -17.05
CA THR A 105 -27.98 0.21 -16.36
C THR A 105 -26.83 -0.68 -16.81
N VAL A 106 -26.13 -1.29 -15.87
CA VAL A 106 -25.05 -2.25 -16.11
C VAL A 106 -25.31 -3.48 -15.27
N VAL A 107 -25.56 -4.60 -15.96
CA VAL A 107 -25.67 -5.95 -15.38
C VAL A 107 -24.60 -6.80 -16.05
N ARG A 108 -23.86 -7.61 -15.27
CA ARG A 108 -22.72 -8.38 -15.77
C ARG A 108 -23.03 -9.86 -15.71
N GLN A 109 -22.79 -10.55 -16.84
CA GLN A 109 -22.94 -12.02 -16.89
C GLN A 109 -21.88 -12.73 -16.03
N SER A 110 -20.66 -12.20 -16.00
CA SER A 110 -19.57 -12.72 -15.14
C SER A 110 -19.47 -11.91 -13.86
N LYS A 111 -19.63 -12.59 -12.71
CA LYS A 111 -19.42 -12.01 -11.39
C LYS A 111 -17.96 -11.51 -11.27
N ASN A 112 -17.79 -10.20 -11.08
CA ASN A 112 -16.51 -9.59 -10.74
C ASN A 112 -16.70 -8.75 -9.48
N HIS A 113 -16.06 -9.15 -8.38
CA HIS A 113 -16.20 -8.51 -7.08
C HIS A 113 -15.72 -7.05 -7.04
N TYR A 114 -14.95 -6.61 -8.04
CA TYR A 114 -14.38 -5.26 -8.11
C TYR A 114 -15.06 -4.37 -9.14
N LEU A 115 -16.05 -4.85 -9.88
CA LEU A 115 -16.82 -4.04 -10.83
C LEU A 115 -18.26 -3.96 -10.36
N LEU A 116 -18.77 -2.74 -10.20
CA LEU A 116 -20.14 -2.54 -9.75
C LEU A 116 -21.16 -2.87 -10.85
N GLU A 117 -22.32 -3.35 -10.40
CA GLU A 117 -23.56 -3.49 -11.15
C GLU A 117 -24.55 -2.50 -10.58
N TYR A 118 -25.38 -1.91 -11.44
CA TYR A 118 -26.21 -0.77 -11.06
C TYR A 118 -27.28 -0.46 -12.10
N LYS A 119 -28.35 0.24 -11.71
CA LYS A 119 -29.43 0.65 -12.62
C LYS A 119 -29.31 2.13 -12.98
N LYS A 120 -29.81 2.49 -14.16
CA LYS A 120 -29.92 3.89 -14.58
C LYS A 120 -30.82 4.63 -13.60
N GLY A 121 -30.37 5.81 -13.16
CA GLY A 121 -31.09 6.67 -12.23
C GLY A 121 -30.65 6.51 -10.78
N ASP A 122 -30.01 5.38 -10.43
CA ASP A 122 -29.52 5.13 -9.07
C ASP A 122 -28.46 6.16 -8.66
N ALA A 123 -28.44 6.47 -7.36
CA ALA A 123 -27.37 7.24 -6.75
C ALA A 123 -26.18 6.33 -6.38
N ILE A 124 -24.98 6.89 -6.47
CA ILE A 124 -23.72 6.24 -6.10
C ILE A 124 -22.87 7.20 -5.27
N ALA A 125 -22.21 6.68 -4.23
CA ALA A 125 -21.22 7.43 -3.48
C ALA A 125 -19.84 7.17 -4.11
N LEU A 126 -19.03 8.20 -4.27
CA LEU A 126 -17.69 8.14 -4.83
C LEU A 126 -16.67 8.31 -3.70
N LEU A 127 -15.76 7.35 -3.59
CA LEU A 127 -14.70 7.36 -2.58
C LEU A 127 -13.58 8.36 -2.92
N SER A 128 -13.38 8.63 -4.20
CA SER A 128 -12.42 9.61 -4.69
C SER A 128 -12.85 10.13 -6.07
N GLU A 129 -12.43 11.35 -6.40
CA GLU A 129 -12.53 11.90 -7.77
C GLU A 129 -11.37 11.44 -8.66
N GLU A 130 -10.31 10.90 -8.05
CA GLU A 130 -9.22 10.31 -8.79
C GLU A 130 -9.73 9.10 -9.59
N LYS A 131 -9.33 9.06 -10.86
CA LYS A 131 -9.78 8.03 -11.79
C LYS A 131 -8.68 7.00 -11.97
N ILE A 132 -9.06 5.74 -11.91
CA ILE A 132 -8.20 4.62 -12.28
C ILE A 132 -8.33 4.36 -13.78
N ARG A 133 -7.21 4.07 -14.43
CA ARG A 133 -7.16 3.74 -15.86
C ARG A 133 -7.05 2.22 -16.01
N LEU A 134 -8.00 1.60 -16.73
CA LEU A 134 -7.92 0.18 -17.07
C LEU A 134 -7.95 0.01 -18.58
N LYS A 135 -7.15 -0.90 -19.13
CA LYS A 135 -7.13 -1.10 -20.57
C LYS A 135 -8.36 -1.91 -20.99
N GLY A 136 -9.19 -1.33 -21.86
CA GLY A 136 -10.26 -2.04 -22.53
C GLY A 136 -9.75 -2.80 -23.77
N GLN A 137 -10.67 -3.47 -24.47
CA GLN A 137 -10.35 -4.21 -25.69
C GLN A 137 -9.75 -3.31 -26.81
N LEU A 138 -10.20 -2.06 -26.90
CA LEU A 138 -9.77 -1.09 -27.92
C LEU A 138 -9.14 0.18 -27.32
N TRP A 139 -9.64 0.64 -26.18
CA TRP A 139 -9.24 1.92 -25.57
C TRP A 139 -9.06 1.79 -24.06
N THR A 140 -8.15 2.59 -23.50
CA THR A 140 -8.04 2.79 -22.06
C THR A 140 -9.30 3.49 -21.56
N LYS A 141 -9.94 2.92 -20.53
CA LYS A 141 -11.15 3.44 -19.90
C LYS A 141 -10.81 3.99 -18.53
N GLU A 142 -11.49 5.07 -18.17
CA GLU A 142 -11.41 5.66 -16.84
C GLU A 142 -12.56 5.18 -15.94
N TRP A 143 -12.23 4.93 -14.69
CA TRP A 143 -13.14 4.39 -13.68
C TRP A 143 -13.02 5.18 -12.39
N TYR A 144 -14.15 5.48 -11.76
CA TYR A 144 -14.19 5.93 -10.37
C TYR A 144 -14.27 4.73 -9.44
N ILE A 145 -13.82 4.93 -8.20
CA ILE A 145 -14.11 4.01 -7.10
C ILE A 145 -15.38 4.51 -6.42
N GLY A 146 -16.40 3.67 -6.41
CA GLY A 146 -17.68 4.00 -5.80
C GLY A 146 -18.15 2.95 -4.81
N TYR A 147 -19.14 3.36 -4.03
CA TYR A 147 -19.90 2.53 -3.12
C TYR A 147 -21.38 2.56 -3.53
N HIS A 148 -21.93 1.38 -3.80
CA HIS A 148 -23.32 1.21 -4.23
C HIS A 148 -23.87 -0.10 -3.67
N GLN A 149 -25.07 -0.06 -3.07
CA GLN A 149 -25.78 -1.22 -2.51
C GLN A 149 -24.89 -2.13 -1.64
N GLY A 150 -24.13 -1.54 -0.71
CA GLY A 150 -23.29 -2.32 0.19
C GLY A 150 -21.97 -2.81 -0.41
N LYS A 151 -21.59 -2.40 -1.62
CA LYS A 151 -20.36 -2.85 -2.29
C LYS A 151 -19.46 -1.70 -2.71
N VAL A 152 -18.17 -1.82 -2.42
CA VAL A 152 -17.11 -0.96 -2.97
C VAL A 152 -16.58 -1.58 -4.27
N GLY A 153 -16.46 -0.78 -5.32
CA GLY A 153 -15.93 -1.25 -6.60
C GLY A 153 -15.83 -0.16 -7.65
N LEU A 154 -15.45 -0.56 -8.87
CA LEU A 154 -15.26 0.37 -9.98
C LEU A 154 -16.56 0.62 -10.74
N VAL A 155 -16.77 1.88 -11.08
CA VAL A 155 -17.83 2.37 -11.97
C VAL A 155 -17.20 3.16 -13.12
N HIS A 156 -17.67 2.92 -14.35
CA HIS A 156 -17.08 3.59 -15.51
C HIS A 156 -17.39 5.09 -15.46
N ALA A 157 -16.37 5.95 -15.61
CA ALA A 157 -16.53 7.40 -15.43
C ALA A 157 -17.62 8.01 -16.32
N LYS A 158 -17.72 7.58 -17.59
CA LYS A 158 -18.77 8.04 -18.54
C LYS A 158 -20.21 7.68 -18.14
N ASN A 159 -20.38 6.74 -17.20
CA ASN A 159 -21.69 6.31 -16.74
C ASN A 159 -22.12 7.03 -15.46
N VAL A 160 -21.33 8.00 -14.97
CA VAL A 160 -21.59 8.74 -13.74
C VAL A 160 -21.68 10.22 -14.05
N LEU A 161 -22.80 10.85 -13.69
CA LEU A 161 -22.92 12.29 -13.59
C LEU A 161 -22.65 12.68 -12.13
N VAL A 162 -21.53 13.37 -11.86
CA VAL A 162 -21.20 13.83 -10.50
C VAL A 162 -22.13 15.00 -10.14
N VAL A 163 -22.82 14.89 -9.01
CA VAL A 163 -23.87 15.85 -8.59
C VAL A 163 -23.38 16.79 -7.48
N GLY A 164 -22.50 16.33 -6.60
CA GLY A 164 -21.92 17.16 -5.52
C GLY A 164 -21.77 16.41 -4.20
N ARG A 165 -21.67 17.15 -3.08
CA ARG A 165 -21.56 16.59 -1.72
C ARG A 165 -22.91 16.37 -1.03
N ALA A 166 -23.97 17.05 -1.49
CA ALA A 166 -25.31 16.87 -0.95
C ALA A 166 -25.79 15.44 -1.20
N ARG A 167 -26.11 14.71 -0.11
CA ARG A 167 -26.63 13.35 -0.19
C ARG A 167 -27.97 13.38 -0.93
N PRO A 168 -28.11 12.68 -2.08
CA PRO A 168 -29.38 12.62 -2.78
C PRO A 168 -30.42 11.91 -1.91
N SER A 169 -31.66 12.41 -1.91
CA SER A 169 -32.80 11.78 -1.21
C SER A 169 -33.08 10.32 -1.64
N LEU A 170 -32.58 9.92 -2.82
CA LEU A 170 -32.70 8.58 -3.42
C LEU A 170 -31.46 7.69 -3.20
N PHE A 171 -30.62 7.95 -2.21
CA PHE A 171 -29.50 7.06 -1.89
C PHE A 171 -30.01 5.76 -1.24
N SER A 172 -30.13 4.71 -2.05
CA SER A 172 -30.59 3.39 -1.62
C SER A 172 -29.42 2.48 -1.21
N GLY A 173 -29.57 1.80 -0.07
CA GLY A 173 -28.59 0.86 0.47
C GLY A 173 -28.05 1.24 1.85
N PRO A 174 -27.27 0.36 2.50
CA PRO A 174 -26.69 0.63 3.80
C PRO A 174 -25.70 1.80 3.73
N GLU A 175 -25.56 2.52 4.83
CA GLU A 175 -24.54 3.56 4.97
C GLU A 175 -23.13 2.94 5.01
N LEU A 176 -22.15 3.62 4.42
CA LEU A 176 -20.77 3.17 4.42
C LEU A 176 -20.09 3.59 5.73
N SER A 177 -19.82 2.63 6.61
CA SER A 177 -18.94 2.83 7.77
C SER A 177 -17.47 2.59 7.42
N THR A 178 -16.56 3.09 8.25
CA THR A 178 -15.11 2.84 8.13
C THR A 178 -14.78 1.36 8.32
N SER A 179 -15.49 0.62 9.19
CA SER A 179 -15.32 -0.84 9.32
C SER A 179 -15.71 -1.59 8.04
N VAL A 180 -16.83 -1.24 7.43
CA VAL A 180 -17.27 -1.82 6.15
C VAL A 180 -16.31 -1.47 5.03
N LEU A 181 -15.84 -0.22 4.98
CA LEU A 181 -14.85 0.20 3.99
C LEU A 181 -13.56 -0.63 4.13
N LEU A 182 -12.99 -0.69 5.33
CA LEU A 182 -11.77 -1.43 5.67
C LEU A 182 -11.88 -2.91 5.25
N GLU A 183 -12.97 -3.57 5.62
CA GLU A 183 -13.24 -4.96 5.27
C GLU A 183 -13.26 -5.21 3.76
N GLN A 184 -13.90 -4.32 3.00
CA GLN A 184 -14.06 -4.48 1.56
C GLN A 184 -12.78 -4.20 0.78
N ILE A 185 -12.03 -3.16 1.17
CA ILE A 185 -10.80 -2.80 0.46
C ILE A 185 -9.66 -3.79 0.72
N LEU A 186 -9.69 -4.54 1.83
CA LEU A 186 -8.69 -5.56 2.17
C LEU A 186 -8.95 -6.95 1.57
N ARG A 187 -10.09 -7.17 0.89
CA ARG A 187 -10.36 -8.41 0.15
C ARG A 187 -9.22 -8.92 -0.76
N PRO A 188 -8.53 -8.08 -1.58
CA PRO A 188 -7.43 -8.55 -2.43
C PRO A 188 -6.25 -9.13 -1.65
N CYS A 189 -6.00 -8.71 -0.40
CA CYS A 189 -4.82 -9.12 0.37
C CYS A 189 -4.73 -10.64 0.58
N LYS A 190 -5.86 -11.34 0.63
CA LYS A 190 -5.92 -12.81 0.77
C LYS A 190 -5.24 -13.56 -0.38
N PHE A 191 -5.07 -12.91 -1.53
CA PHE A 191 -4.56 -13.50 -2.76
C PHE A 191 -3.18 -12.98 -3.14
N LEU A 192 -2.51 -12.27 -2.23
CA LEU A 192 -1.18 -11.75 -2.46
C LEU A 192 -0.13 -12.66 -1.82
N THR A 193 0.88 -13.01 -2.61
CA THR A 193 2.07 -13.74 -2.17
C THR A 193 2.97 -12.82 -1.35
N TYR A 194 3.55 -13.35 -0.27
CA TYR A 194 4.46 -12.63 0.62
C TYR A 194 5.64 -13.51 1.04
N ILE A 195 6.72 -12.88 1.49
CA ILE A 195 7.87 -13.55 2.11
C ILE A 195 7.85 -13.22 3.59
N TYR A 196 7.59 -14.23 4.41
CA TYR A 196 7.42 -14.05 5.86
C TYR A 196 8.62 -13.37 6.52
N ALA A 197 9.84 -13.76 6.16
CA ALA A 197 11.06 -13.16 6.72
C ALA A 197 11.14 -11.65 6.45
N SER A 198 10.80 -11.20 5.23
CA SER A 198 10.77 -9.78 4.88
C SER A 198 9.71 -9.01 5.66
N VAL A 199 8.52 -9.60 5.82
CA VAL A 199 7.43 -9.02 6.63
C VAL A 199 7.88 -8.86 8.08
N ARG A 200 8.45 -9.91 8.67
CA ARG A 200 8.96 -9.93 10.05
C ARG A 200 9.98 -8.81 10.27
N THR A 201 11.01 -8.73 9.43
CA THR A 201 12.03 -7.67 9.54
C THR A 201 11.40 -6.27 9.45
N LEU A 202 10.52 -6.05 8.47
CA LEU A 202 9.91 -4.73 8.28
C LEU A 202 9.04 -4.32 9.49
N LEU A 203 8.30 -5.26 10.09
CA LEU A 203 7.52 -4.99 11.29
C LEU A 203 8.41 -4.68 12.50
N MET A 204 9.47 -5.47 12.71
CA MET A 204 10.44 -5.26 13.78
C MET A 204 11.11 -3.88 13.72
N GLU A 205 11.33 -3.35 12.51
CA GLU A 205 11.96 -2.05 12.29
C GLU A 205 10.98 -0.86 12.42
N ASN A 206 9.67 -1.07 12.23
CA ASN A 206 8.70 0.04 12.08
C ASN A 206 7.60 0.07 13.14
N ILE A 207 7.38 -1.00 13.90
CA ILE A 207 6.41 -1.03 15.00
C ILE A 207 7.14 -0.74 16.32
N SER A 208 6.68 0.29 17.04
CA SER A 208 7.30 0.74 18.29
C SER A 208 6.66 0.18 19.55
N SER A 209 5.50 -0.50 19.44
CA SER A 209 4.79 -1.09 20.58
C SER A 209 4.17 -2.44 20.19
N TRP A 210 4.72 -3.53 20.72
CA TRP A 210 4.12 -4.86 20.53
C TRP A 210 2.70 -4.92 21.10
N ARG A 211 2.42 -4.18 22.18
CA ARG A 211 1.13 -4.15 22.86
C ARG A 211 0.04 -3.58 21.95
N SER A 212 0.31 -2.42 21.35
CA SER A 212 -0.62 -1.79 20.41
C SER A 212 -0.86 -2.65 19.17
N PHE A 213 0.17 -3.35 18.70
CA PHE A 213 0.06 -4.30 17.61
C PHE A 213 -0.80 -5.53 17.97
N ALA A 214 -0.58 -6.11 19.15
CA ALA A 214 -1.39 -7.21 19.66
C ALA A 214 -2.86 -6.80 19.85
N ASP A 215 -3.12 -5.61 20.40
CA ASP A 215 -4.47 -5.08 20.59
C ASP A 215 -5.20 -4.88 19.25
N ALA A 216 -4.51 -4.32 18.25
CA ALA A 216 -5.07 -4.11 16.91
C ALA A 216 -5.40 -5.43 16.18
N LEU A 217 -4.68 -6.51 16.49
CA LEU A 217 -4.95 -7.88 16.02
C LEU A 217 -6.08 -8.58 16.80
N GLY A 218 -6.60 -7.96 17.86
CA GLY A 218 -7.65 -8.51 18.71
C GLY A 218 -7.16 -9.37 19.87
N TYR A 219 -5.85 -9.39 20.16
CA TYR A 219 -5.26 -10.07 21.31
C TYR A 219 -5.29 -9.21 22.59
N GLY A 220 -6.32 -8.38 22.74
CA GLY A 220 -6.48 -7.46 23.87
C GLY A 220 -6.38 -8.19 25.21
N ASN A 221 -5.72 -7.56 26.18
CA ASN A 221 -5.54 -8.05 27.56
C ASN A 221 -4.72 -9.35 27.72
N LEU A 222 -4.19 -9.96 26.66
CA LEU A 222 -3.34 -11.16 26.78
C LEU A 222 -1.92 -10.78 27.23
N PRO A 223 -1.34 -11.43 28.26
CA PRO A 223 0.02 -11.12 28.72
C PRO A 223 1.08 -11.52 27.69
N LEU A 224 2.29 -10.95 27.77
CA LEU A 224 3.40 -11.29 26.86
C LEU A 224 3.72 -12.80 26.88
N THR A 225 3.54 -13.46 28.03
CA THR A 225 3.73 -14.90 28.22
C THR A 225 2.83 -15.77 27.34
N PHE A 226 1.74 -15.21 26.82
CA PHE A 226 0.89 -15.88 25.83
C PHE A 226 1.58 -16.03 24.46
N PHE A 227 2.45 -15.08 24.10
CA PHE A 227 3.12 -15.04 22.80
C PHE A 227 4.52 -15.66 22.83
N CYS A 228 5.23 -15.50 23.94
CA CYS A 228 6.56 -16.08 24.12
C CYS A 228 6.78 -16.44 25.59
N ARG A 229 7.32 -17.64 25.83
CA ARG A 229 7.68 -18.09 27.19
C ARG A 229 9.04 -17.57 27.66
N ALA A 230 9.88 -17.10 26.73
CA ALA A 230 11.17 -16.53 27.05
C ALA A 230 11.02 -15.06 27.48
N GLU A 231 11.86 -14.61 28.40
CA GLU A 231 12.01 -13.19 28.72
C GLU A 231 12.65 -12.49 27.52
N LEU A 232 11.88 -11.62 26.85
CA LEU A 232 12.35 -10.83 25.72
C LEU A 232 12.59 -9.39 26.19
N ASP A 233 13.83 -8.93 26.09
CA ASP A 233 14.24 -7.58 26.49
C ASP A 233 14.02 -6.54 25.38
N SER A 234 13.80 -7.00 24.14
CA SER A 234 13.71 -6.16 22.94
C SER A 234 12.28 -6.00 22.44
N GLU A 235 11.79 -4.76 22.31
CA GLU A 235 10.49 -4.45 21.68
C GLU A 235 10.34 -5.09 20.27
N PRO A 236 11.32 -4.98 19.36
CA PRO A 236 11.30 -5.69 18.09
C PRO A 236 11.07 -7.20 18.21
N GLU A 237 11.70 -7.87 19.19
CA GLU A 237 11.52 -9.32 19.38
C GLU A 237 10.12 -9.64 19.89
N ARG A 238 9.56 -8.81 20.77
CA ARG A 238 8.16 -8.94 21.21
C ARG A 238 7.18 -8.76 20.05
N VAL A 239 7.41 -7.79 19.16
CA VAL A 239 6.63 -7.62 17.92
C VAL A 239 6.72 -8.89 17.05
N ALA A 240 7.91 -9.47 16.92
CA ALA A 240 8.09 -10.71 16.16
C ALA A 240 7.32 -11.88 16.78
N SER A 241 7.29 -12.03 18.10
CA SER A 241 6.50 -13.07 18.78
C SER A 241 5.00 -12.92 18.56
N VAL A 242 4.47 -11.68 18.58
CA VAL A 242 3.06 -11.42 18.24
C VAL A 242 2.77 -11.80 16.78
N LEU A 243 3.68 -11.48 15.86
CA LEU A 243 3.54 -11.84 14.44
C LEU A 243 3.58 -13.35 14.20
N GLU A 244 4.47 -14.06 14.90
CA GLU A 244 4.58 -15.52 14.86
C GLU A 244 3.27 -16.16 15.33
N LYS A 245 2.71 -15.66 16.45
CA LYS A 245 1.41 -16.11 16.96
C LYS A 245 0.27 -15.87 15.96
N LEU A 246 0.23 -14.71 15.32
CA LEU A 246 -0.75 -14.42 14.26
C LEU A 246 -0.66 -15.43 13.11
N LYS A 247 0.57 -15.78 12.69
CA LYS A 247 0.80 -16.76 11.63
C LYS A 247 0.32 -18.15 12.02
N GLU A 248 0.57 -18.58 13.26
CA GLU A 248 0.08 -19.85 13.79
C GLU A 248 -1.45 -19.90 13.78
N ASP A 249 -2.11 -18.87 14.33
CA ASP A 249 -3.56 -18.81 14.43
C ASP A 249 -4.26 -18.78 13.07
N CYS A 250 -3.63 -18.17 12.05
CA CYS A 250 -4.13 -18.15 10.67
C CYS A 250 -3.90 -19.48 9.93
N ASN A 251 -2.90 -20.27 10.34
CA ASN A 251 -2.62 -21.58 9.76
C ASN A 251 -3.41 -22.71 10.44
N ASN A 252 -3.98 -22.46 11.62
CA ASN A 252 -4.74 -23.46 12.36
C ASN A 252 -6.03 -23.85 11.60
N THR A 253 -6.08 -25.10 11.17
CA THR A 253 -7.19 -25.69 10.39
C THR A 253 -8.46 -25.93 11.19
N GLU A 254 -8.40 -25.90 12.53
CA GLU A 254 -9.56 -26.06 13.42
C GLU A 254 -10.40 -24.78 13.52
N ASN A 255 -9.88 -23.66 13.01
CA ASN A 255 -10.57 -22.38 13.06
C ASN A 255 -11.69 -22.33 12.01
N LYS A 256 -12.95 -22.30 12.47
CA LYS A 256 -14.14 -22.27 11.60
C LYS A 256 -14.14 -21.05 10.67
N ASP A 257 -13.54 -19.94 11.10
CA ASP A 257 -13.27 -18.77 10.28
C ASP A 257 -11.82 -18.81 9.78
N ARG A 258 -11.61 -19.31 8.56
CA ARG A 258 -10.28 -19.33 7.92
C ARG A 258 -9.79 -17.89 7.66
N LYS A 259 -9.10 -17.32 8.66
CA LYS A 259 -8.46 -16.00 8.58
C LYS A 259 -7.27 -16.05 7.64
N SER A 260 -7.00 -14.95 6.95
CA SER A 260 -5.83 -14.81 6.08
C SER A 260 -4.80 -13.96 6.78
N PHE A 261 -3.61 -14.50 6.98
CA PHE A 261 -2.50 -13.80 7.61
C PHE A 261 -2.28 -12.40 7.04
N GLN A 262 -2.22 -12.27 5.71
CA GLN A 262 -2.02 -10.98 5.04
C GLN A 262 -3.17 -10.02 5.33
N LYS A 263 -4.41 -10.49 5.27
CA LYS A 263 -5.58 -9.62 5.52
C LYS A 263 -5.59 -9.13 6.96
N GLU A 264 -5.43 -10.02 7.93
CA GLU A 264 -5.45 -9.66 9.36
C GLU A 264 -4.30 -8.71 9.70
N LEU A 265 -3.10 -8.98 9.16
CA LEU A 265 -1.94 -8.10 9.31
C LEU A 265 -2.22 -6.69 8.77
N MET A 266 -2.68 -6.57 7.51
CA MET A 266 -2.98 -5.25 6.94
C MET A 266 -4.08 -4.53 7.72
N MET A 267 -5.09 -5.26 8.21
CA MET A 267 -6.15 -4.69 9.00
C MET A 267 -5.64 -4.08 10.30
N ALA A 268 -4.83 -4.82 11.05
CA ALA A 268 -4.25 -4.32 12.31
C ALA A 268 -3.37 -3.08 12.07
N LEU A 269 -2.51 -3.13 11.05
CA LEU A 269 -1.66 -2.00 10.70
C LEU A 269 -2.48 -0.76 10.30
N LEU A 270 -3.56 -0.92 9.52
CA LEU A 270 -4.46 0.19 9.17
C LEU A 270 -5.20 0.73 10.38
N LYS A 271 -5.59 -0.11 11.34
CA LYS A 271 -6.22 0.32 12.60
C LYS A 271 -5.26 1.11 13.51
N MET A 272 -3.96 0.91 13.34
CA MET A 272 -2.91 1.66 14.03
C MET A 272 -2.46 2.92 13.27
N ASP A 273 -3.11 3.28 12.16
CA ASP A 273 -2.69 4.35 11.25
C ASP A 273 -1.28 4.15 10.64
N CYS A 274 -0.82 2.90 10.53
CA CYS A 274 0.46 2.55 9.91
C CYS A 274 0.36 2.50 8.36
N GLN A 275 -0.30 3.48 7.75
CA GLN A 275 -0.57 3.54 6.30
C GLN A 275 0.70 3.44 5.46
N GLY A 276 1.76 4.13 5.86
CA GLY A 276 3.07 4.09 5.18
C GLY A 276 3.69 2.68 5.13
N LEU A 277 3.55 1.93 6.23
CA LEU A 277 4.01 0.54 6.31
C LEU A 277 3.14 -0.38 5.43
N VAL A 278 1.82 -0.16 5.45
CA VAL A 278 0.85 -0.92 4.65
C VAL A 278 1.13 -0.74 3.16
N VAL A 279 1.34 0.48 2.67
CA VAL A 279 1.60 0.70 1.23
C VAL A 279 2.90 0.05 0.77
N ARG A 280 3.94 0.06 1.62
CA ARG A 280 5.22 -0.63 1.34
C ARG A 280 5.02 -2.14 1.25
N LEU A 281 4.33 -2.74 2.23
CA LEU A 281 4.03 -4.18 2.20
C LEU A 281 3.15 -4.56 1.00
N ILE A 282 2.11 -3.79 0.70
CA ILE A 282 1.23 -4.05 -0.43
C ILE A 282 2.00 -3.98 -1.75
N GLN A 283 2.88 -3.00 -1.93
CA GLN A 283 3.73 -2.91 -3.11
C GLN A 283 4.63 -4.15 -3.22
N ASP A 284 5.35 -4.53 -2.16
CA ASP A 284 6.20 -5.73 -2.15
C ASP A 284 5.40 -7.00 -2.51
N PHE A 285 4.21 -7.14 -1.93
CA PHE A 285 3.34 -8.29 -2.16
C PHE A 285 2.82 -8.31 -3.60
N VAL A 286 2.42 -7.17 -4.16
CA VAL A 286 1.97 -7.07 -5.55
C VAL A 286 3.10 -7.43 -6.52
N LEU A 287 4.31 -6.91 -6.31
CA LEU A 287 5.45 -7.21 -7.18
C LEU A 287 5.79 -8.70 -7.12
N LEU A 288 5.81 -9.29 -5.92
CA LEU A 288 6.08 -10.72 -5.76
C LEU A 288 4.98 -11.60 -6.36
N THR A 289 3.72 -11.28 -6.09
CA THR A 289 2.58 -12.02 -6.66
C THR A 289 2.64 -11.96 -8.18
N THR A 290 2.92 -10.77 -8.74
CA THR A 290 3.05 -10.62 -10.19
C THR A 290 4.19 -11.48 -10.73
N ALA A 291 5.35 -11.47 -10.09
CA ALA A 291 6.51 -12.26 -10.49
C ALA A 291 6.19 -13.77 -10.55
N VAL A 292 5.47 -14.26 -9.54
CA VAL A 292 5.02 -15.67 -9.46
C VAL A 292 3.98 -15.97 -10.54
N GLU A 293 2.99 -15.11 -10.73
CA GLU A 293 1.91 -15.31 -11.72
C GLU A 293 2.40 -15.23 -13.17
N VAL A 294 3.39 -14.38 -13.47
CA VAL A 294 3.95 -14.27 -14.82
C VAL A 294 4.93 -15.39 -15.12
N ALA A 295 5.70 -15.84 -14.13
CA ALA A 295 6.73 -16.87 -14.24
C ALA A 295 7.53 -16.74 -15.55
N GLN A 296 7.51 -17.77 -16.42
CA GLN A 296 8.21 -17.79 -17.72
C GLN A 296 7.85 -16.65 -18.68
N ARG A 297 6.70 -16.01 -18.48
CA ARG A 297 6.24 -14.89 -19.32
C ARG A 297 6.75 -13.53 -18.82
N TRP A 298 7.61 -13.49 -17.81
CA TRP A 298 8.16 -12.24 -17.30
C TRP A 298 8.92 -11.43 -18.36
N ARG A 299 9.60 -12.10 -19.31
CA ARG A 299 10.28 -11.44 -20.44
C ARG A 299 9.29 -10.63 -21.30
N GLU A 300 8.11 -11.19 -21.57
CA GLU A 300 7.04 -10.47 -22.27
C GLU A 300 6.59 -9.24 -21.47
N LEU A 301 6.40 -9.39 -20.15
CA LEU A 301 6.03 -8.26 -19.29
C LEU A 301 7.10 -7.17 -19.27
N ALA A 302 8.38 -7.54 -19.15
CA ALA A 302 9.49 -6.59 -19.15
C ALA A 302 9.58 -5.78 -20.44
N GLU A 303 9.32 -6.42 -21.59
CA GLU A 303 9.18 -5.74 -22.88
C GLU A 303 8.02 -4.72 -22.85
N LYS A 304 6.86 -5.08 -22.29
CA LYS A 304 5.68 -4.19 -22.25
C LYS A 304 5.78 -3.06 -21.24
N LEU A 305 6.52 -3.24 -20.16
CA LEU A 305 6.72 -2.24 -19.11
C LEU A 305 7.84 -1.26 -19.45
N ALA A 306 8.99 -1.75 -19.90
CA ALA A 306 10.21 -0.95 -20.02
C ALA A 306 11.01 -1.18 -21.31
N LYS A 307 10.46 -1.92 -22.30
CA LYS A 307 11.15 -2.25 -23.57
C LYS A 307 12.54 -2.85 -23.36
N VAL A 308 12.68 -3.66 -22.31
CA VAL A 308 13.96 -4.28 -21.92
C VAL A 308 14.50 -5.11 -23.08
N SER A 309 15.80 -5.02 -23.36
CA SER A 309 16.43 -5.80 -24.43
C SER A 309 16.68 -7.25 -24.00
N LYS A 310 16.88 -8.16 -24.96
CA LYS A 310 17.21 -9.57 -24.65
C LYS A 310 18.46 -9.68 -23.77
N GLN A 311 19.50 -8.90 -24.06
CA GLN A 311 20.74 -8.89 -23.27
C GLN A 311 20.50 -8.44 -21.82
N GLN A 312 19.65 -7.44 -21.61
CA GLN A 312 19.27 -7.02 -20.26
C GLN A 312 18.45 -8.10 -19.54
N MET A 313 17.56 -8.80 -20.24
CA MET A 313 16.81 -9.92 -19.66
C MET A 313 17.73 -11.06 -19.22
N ASP A 314 18.71 -11.42 -20.06
CA ASP A 314 19.68 -12.47 -19.74
C ASP A 314 20.55 -12.09 -18.53
N ALA A 315 20.83 -10.79 -18.32
CA ALA A 315 21.53 -10.30 -17.13
C ALA A 315 20.72 -10.48 -15.83
N TYR A 316 19.39 -10.36 -15.88
CA TYR A 316 18.54 -10.69 -14.73
C TYR A 316 18.48 -12.19 -14.45
N GLU A 317 18.57 -13.04 -15.47
CA GLU A 317 18.55 -14.50 -15.31
C GLU A 317 19.89 -15.08 -14.86
N SER A 318 21.01 -14.46 -15.26
CA SER A 318 22.36 -14.95 -14.98
C SER A 318 22.61 -15.37 -13.51
N PRO A 319 22.18 -14.60 -12.48
CA PRO A 319 22.37 -14.98 -11.08
C PRO A 319 21.56 -16.20 -10.61
N HIS A 320 20.55 -16.60 -11.38
CA HIS A 320 19.60 -17.66 -11.01
C HIS A 320 19.76 -18.93 -11.85
N ARG A 321 20.77 -18.98 -12.74
CA ARG A 321 21.09 -20.16 -13.54
C ARG A 321 21.64 -21.27 -12.64
N ASP A 322 21.20 -22.49 -12.92
CA ASP A 322 21.71 -23.70 -12.30
C ASP A 322 23.11 -24.07 -12.82
N ARG A 323 23.62 -25.22 -12.40
CA ARG A 323 24.93 -25.75 -12.85
C ARG A 323 25.00 -25.99 -14.36
N ASN A 324 23.86 -26.16 -15.02
CA ASN A 324 23.75 -26.37 -16.47
C ASN A 324 23.63 -25.03 -17.23
N GLY A 325 23.63 -23.89 -16.54
CA GLY A 325 23.50 -22.58 -17.14
C GLY A 325 22.06 -22.20 -17.51
N VAL A 326 21.05 -22.92 -17.00
CA VAL A 326 19.63 -22.68 -17.29
C VAL A 326 18.91 -22.27 -16.01
N VAL A 327 17.94 -21.36 -16.11
CA VAL A 327 17.07 -21.05 -14.97
C VAL A 327 15.93 -22.07 -14.96
N ASP A 328 15.77 -22.77 -13.84
CA ASP A 328 14.64 -23.66 -13.66
C ASP A 328 13.31 -22.92 -13.85
N SER A 329 12.40 -23.57 -14.57
CA SER A 329 11.04 -23.12 -14.82
C SER A 329 10.29 -22.71 -13.55
N GLU A 330 10.47 -23.44 -12.45
CA GLU A 330 9.84 -23.15 -11.15
C GLU A 330 10.53 -22.00 -10.42
N ALA A 331 11.78 -21.68 -10.76
CA ALA A 331 12.55 -20.58 -10.19
C ALA A 331 12.43 -19.27 -10.99
N MET A 332 11.71 -19.29 -12.11
CA MET A 332 11.63 -18.16 -13.04
C MET A 332 10.97 -16.90 -12.46
N TRP A 333 10.25 -17.03 -11.34
CA TRP A 333 9.74 -15.88 -10.59
C TRP A 333 10.86 -15.03 -9.97
N LYS A 334 12.06 -15.58 -9.71
CA LYS A 334 13.18 -14.83 -9.12
C LYS A 334 13.72 -13.73 -10.03
N PRO A 335 14.14 -14.01 -11.29
CA PRO A 335 14.55 -12.96 -12.21
C PRO A 335 13.40 -11.99 -12.52
N ALA A 336 12.16 -12.49 -12.58
CA ALA A 336 10.97 -11.65 -12.74
C ALA A 336 10.81 -10.64 -11.59
N TYR A 337 11.00 -11.10 -10.35
CA TYR A 337 10.92 -10.27 -9.15
C TYR A 337 12.06 -9.24 -9.10
N ASP A 338 13.29 -9.63 -9.41
CA ASP A 338 14.44 -8.73 -9.46
C ASP A 338 14.24 -7.61 -10.50
N PHE A 339 13.70 -7.96 -11.68
CA PHE A 339 13.31 -6.99 -12.69
C PHE A 339 12.22 -6.04 -12.18
N LEU A 340 11.13 -6.58 -11.63
CA LEU A 340 9.99 -5.78 -11.13
C LEU A 340 10.39 -4.85 -9.99
N LEU A 341 11.28 -5.31 -9.11
CA LEU A 341 11.84 -4.49 -8.05
C LEU A 341 12.62 -3.32 -8.66
N THR A 342 13.56 -3.59 -9.57
CA THR A 342 14.35 -2.54 -10.23
C THR A 342 13.48 -1.56 -11.01
N TRP A 343 12.50 -2.07 -11.75
CA TRP A 343 11.53 -1.29 -12.52
C TRP A 343 10.68 -0.38 -11.62
N SER A 344 10.18 -0.89 -10.48
CA SER A 344 9.36 -0.09 -9.57
C SER A 344 10.12 1.11 -8.99
N HIS A 345 11.42 0.95 -8.69
CA HIS A 345 12.27 2.05 -8.23
C HIS A 345 12.48 3.14 -9.29
N GLN A 346 12.39 2.79 -10.59
CA GLN A 346 12.52 3.78 -11.68
C GLN A 346 11.28 4.66 -11.82
N ILE A 347 10.11 4.21 -11.36
CA ILE A 347 8.87 5.00 -11.35
C ILE A 347 8.88 6.04 -10.21
N GLY A 348 9.61 5.76 -9.13
CA GLY A 348 9.71 6.60 -7.94
C GLY A 348 8.82 6.13 -6.79
N ASP A 349 8.59 7.02 -5.81
CA ASP A 349 7.96 6.66 -4.53
C ASP A 349 6.43 6.51 -4.57
N SER A 350 5.81 6.75 -5.73
CA SER A 350 4.35 6.66 -5.88
C SER A 350 3.90 5.21 -6.07
N TYR A 351 3.52 4.56 -4.95
CA TYR A 351 2.95 3.21 -4.97
C TYR A 351 1.70 3.09 -5.86
N ARG A 352 0.89 4.16 -5.97
CA ARG A 352 -0.28 4.21 -6.85
C ARG A 352 0.12 4.10 -8.31
N ASP A 353 1.14 4.85 -8.73
CA ASP A 353 1.63 4.85 -10.11
C ASP A 353 2.30 3.52 -10.45
N VAL A 354 3.10 2.96 -9.54
CA VAL A 354 3.70 1.63 -9.71
C VAL A 354 2.62 0.58 -9.98
N ILE A 355 1.59 0.51 -9.14
CA ILE A 355 0.53 -0.51 -9.28
C ILE A 355 -0.32 -0.23 -10.53
N GLN A 356 -0.58 1.04 -10.86
CA GLN A 356 -1.34 1.45 -12.04
C GLN A 356 -0.62 1.10 -13.35
N GLU A 357 0.68 1.40 -13.45
CA GLU A 357 1.48 1.08 -14.64
C GLU A 357 1.73 -0.43 -14.76
N LEU A 358 1.88 -1.14 -13.64
CA LEU A 358 1.98 -2.60 -13.63
C LEU A 358 0.71 -3.24 -14.20
N HIS A 359 -0.46 -2.77 -13.75
CA HIS A 359 -1.75 -3.21 -14.26
C HIS A 359 -1.86 -3.00 -15.78
N ILE A 360 -1.52 -1.80 -16.27
CA ILE A 360 -1.52 -1.47 -17.70
C ILE A 360 -0.53 -2.35 -18.49
N GLY A 361 0.65 -2.63 -17.92
CA GLY A 361 1.66 -3.50 -18.53
C GLY A 361 1.17 -4.93 -18.71
N LEU A 362 0.55 -5.50 -17.68
CA LEU A 362 -0.03 -6.83 -17.73
C LEU A 362 -1.19 -6.91 -18.75
N ASP A 363 -1.99 -5.85 -18.86
CA ASP A 363 -3.05 -5.73 -19.87
C ASP A 363 -2.52 -5.61 -21.32
N LYS A 364 -1.23 -5.26 -21.52
CA LYS A 364 -0.59 -5.20 -22.84
C LYS A 364 -0.01 -6.54 -23.30
N MET A 365 0.03 -7.55 -22.43
CA MET A 365 0.48 -8.90 -22.81
C MET A 365 -0.52 -9.55 -23.77
N LYS A 366 -0.06 -10.45 -24.64
CA LYS A 366 -0.87 -11.21 -25.61
C LYS A 366 -2.02 -11.95 -24.92
N ASN A 367 -1.73 -12.55 -23.77
CA ASN A 367 -2.71 -13.19 -22.89
C ASN A 367 -2.67 -12.53 -21.50
N PRO A 368 -3.45 -11.47 -21.27
CA PRO A 368 -3.42 -10.72 -20.01
C PRO A 368 -3.79 -11.58 -18.81
N ILE A 369 -2.91 -11.63 -17.82
CA ILE A 369 -3.13 -12.38 -16.57
C ILE A 369 -4.22 -11.71 -15.73
N THR A 370 -4.39 -10.39 -15.86
CA THR A 370 -5.43 -9.56 -15.21
C THR A 370 -6.87 -10.02 -15.47
N LYS A 371 -7.13 -10.78 -16.56
CA LYS A 371 -8.44 -11.42 -16.80
C LYS A 371 -8.78 -12.47 -15.74
N ARG A 372 -7.76 -13.20 -15.26
CA ARG A 372 -7.88 -14.24 -14.22
C ARG A 372 -7.54 -13.67 -12.85
N TRP A 373 -6.45 -12.93 -12.75
CA TRP A 373 -6.00 -12.27 -11.53
C TRP A 373 -6.69 -10.92 -11.34
N LYS A 374 -7.97 -10.98 -10.95
CA LYS A 374 -8.80 -9.80 -10.69
C LYS A 374 -8.35 -9.02 -9.44
N HIS A 375 -7.52 -9.62 -8.57
CA HIS A 375 -7.10 -9.04 -7.30
C HIS A 375 -6.17 -7.83 -7.46
N LEU A 376 -5.43 -7.71 -8.56
CA LEU A 376 -4.66 -6.49 -8.84
C LEU A 376 -5.57 -5.25 -9.00
N THR A 377 -6.74 -5.42 -9.62
CA THR A 377 -7.79 -4.38 -9.67
C THR A 377 -8.31 -4.07 -8.27
N GLY A 378 -8.47 -5.08 -7.43
CA GLY A 378 -8.79 -4.91 -6.01
C GLY A 378 -7.72 -4.12 -5.27
N THR A 379 -6.44 -4.38 -5.53
CA THR A 379 -5.35 -3.65 -4.90
C THR A 379 -5.31 -2.19 -5.35
N LEU A 380 -5.64 -1.90 -6.62
CA LEU A 380 -5.85 -0.51 -7.06
C LEU A 380 -6.96 0.19 -6.26
N ILE A 381 -8.09 -0.49 -6.03
CA ILE A 381 -9.16 0.04 -5.16
C ILE A 381 -8.62 0.30 -3.75
N LEU A 382 -7.89 -0.65 -3.17
CA LEU A 382 -7.29 -0.52 -1.84
C LEU A 382 -6.43 0.73 -1.72
N VAL A 383 -5.38 0.83 -2.54
CA VAL A 383 -4.36 1.89 -2.41
C VAL A 383 -4.91 3.29 -2.71
N ASN A 384 -5.97 3.39 -3.53
CA ASN A 384 -6.66 4.66 -3.83
C ASN A 384 -7.78 4.98 -2.82
N SER A 385 -8.11 4.07 -1.90
CA SER A 385 -9.12 4.29 -0.85
C SER A 385 -8.50 4.55 0.53
N LEU A 386 -7.16 4.48 0.65
CA LEU A 386 -6.47 4.64 1.94
C LEU A 386 -6.64 6.03 2.52
N ASP A 387 -6.61 7.08 1.70
CA ASP A 387 -6.73 8.46 2.18
C ASP A 387 -8.11 8.73 2.78
N ILE A 388 -9.18 8.30 2.10
CA ILE A 388 -10.53 8.47 2.61
C ILE A 388 -10.78 7.61 3.84
N LEU A 389 -10.23 6.39 3.89
CA LEU A 389 -10.29 5.56 5.10
C LEU A 389 -9.59 6.26 6.27
N ARG A 390 -8.38 6.79 6.05
CA ARG A 390 -7.59 7.46 7.09
C ARG A 390 -8.31 8.70 7.62
N ALA A 391 -8.74 9.59 6.72
CA ALA A 391 -9.49 10.79 7.06
C ALA A 391 -10.78 10.42 7.83
N ALA A 392 -11.53 9.44 7.31
CA ALA A 392 -12.76 9.01 7.95
C ALA A 392 -12.53 8.24 9.24
N ALA A 393 -11.40 7.59 9.53
CA ALA A 393 -11.21 6.78 10.74
C ALA A 393 -10.49 7.48 11.89
N PHE A 394 -9.67 8.51 11.59
CA PHE A 394 -8.75 9.13 12.56
C PHE A 394 -8.90 10.64 12.73
N SER A 395 -9.62 11.35 11.84
CA SER A 395 -9.89 12.78 12.07
C SER A 395 -10.65 13.00 13.39
N PRO A 396 -10.37 14.06 14.15
CA PRO A 396 -11.23 14.45 15.27
C PRO A 396 -12.67 14.70 14.79
N VAL A 397 -13.65 14.51 15.66
CA VAL A 397 -15.05 14.82 15.32
C VAL A 397 -15.14 16.34 15.20
N ASP A 398 -15.43 16.86 14.01
CA ASP A 398 -15.73 18.28 13.85
C ASP A 398 -17.00 18.58 14.64
N HIS A 399 -16.90 19.43 15.65
CA HIS A 399 -18.05 19.88 16.45
C HIS A 399 -18.98 20.84 15.67
N ASP A 400 -18.67 21.14 14.41
CA ASP A 400 -19.41 22.11 13.58
C ASP A 400 -20.62 21.51 12.83
N ASP A 401 -20.85 20.19 12.88
CA ASP A 401 -22.03 19.56 12.27
C ASP A 401 -23.29 19.56 13.19
N PHE A 402 -23.25 20.30 14.30
CA PHE A 402 -24.36 20.42 15.28
C PHE A 402 -24.96 21.84 15.41
N VAL A 403 -24.88 22.68 14.37
CA VAL A 403 -25.57 23.99 14.37
C VAL A 403 -26.52 24.14 13.19
#